data_AF-A0A4U9HK88-F1
#
_entry.id   AF-A0A4U9HK88-F1
#
_cell.length_a   1.000
_cell.length_b   1.000
_cell.length_c   1.000
_cell.angle_alpha   90.00
_cell.angle_beta   90.00
_cell.angle_gamma   90.00
#
_symmetry.space_group_name_H-M   'P 1'
#
loop_
_entity.id
_entity.type
_entity.pdbx_description
1 polymer ?
#
loop_
_entity_poly.entity_id
_entity_poly.type
_entity_poly.pdbx_seq_one_letter_code
_entity_poly.pdbx_strand_id
1 'polypeptide(L)'
;MGHQAYPHKILTGRRDKIGTIRQKGGLHPFPWRGESEYDVLSVGHSSTSISAGIGVAVAAAKENKQRRTVCVIGDGAITAGMAFEAMNHAGDIKPDMLVVLNDNEMSISENVGALNNHLANLLSGKLYSSLREGGKKVFSGVPPIKELLKPHRRAHQRHGRAWHAV
;
A
#
# COMPACT_ATOMS: atom_id res chain seq x y z
N MET A 1 -3.15 11.94 -2.10
CA MET A 1 -3.81 13.22 -2.43
C MET A 1 -4.45 13.76 -1.14
N GLY A 2 -4.89 15.01 -1.06
CA GLY A 2 -5.50 15.54 0.17
C GLY A 2 -6.98 15.19 0.35
N HIS A 3 -7.64 14.66 -0.69
CA HIS A 3 -9.10 14.47 -0.69
C HIS A 3 -9.57 13.39 0.30
N GLN A 4 -8.70 12.45 0.68
CA GLN A 4 -8.97 11.48 1.74
C GLN A 4 -8.88 12.05 3.16
N ALA A 5 -8.57 13.34 3.35
CA ALA A 5 -8.28 13.92 4.66
C ALA A 5 -9.52 14.39 5.44
N TYR A 6 -10.74 14.10 5.00
CA TYR A 6 -11.95 14.57 5.69
C TYR A 6 -12.06 13.99 7.11
N PRO A 7 -11.82 12.68 7.34
CA PRO A 7 -11.74 12.14 8.69
C PRO A 7 -10.69 12.84 9.56
N HIS A 8 -9.51 13.15 9.00
CA HIS A 8 -8.49 13.94 9.69
C HIS A 8 -9.02 15.31 10.11
N LYS A 9 -9.68 16.06 9.21
CA LYS A 9 -10.29 17.35 9.56
C LYS A 9 -11.36 17.21 10.66
N ILE A 10 -12.22 16.19 10.58
CA ILE A 10 -13.24 15.91 11.60
C ILE A 10 -12.60 15.66 12.96
N LEU A 11 -11.58 14.80 13.02
CA LEU A 11 -10.90 14.41 14.27
C LEU A 11 -10.03 15.51 14.87
N THR A 12 -9.68 16.53 14.07
CA THR A 12 -8.84 17.66 14.48
C THR A 12 -9.65 18.94 14.66
N GLY A 13 -10.85 18.81 15.23
CA GLY A 13 -11.66 19.95 15.70
C GLY A 13 -12.51 20.65 14.63
N ARG A 14 -12.63 20.10 13.42
CA ARG A 14 -13.38 20.74 12.31
C ARG A 14 -14.66 20.00 11.92
N ARG A 15 -15.17 19.13 12.80
CA ARG A 15 -16.40 18.34 12.57
C ARG A 15 -17.59 19.20 12.16
N ASP A 16 -17.89 20.25 12.93
CA ASP A 16 -19.10 21.06 12.72
C ASP A 16 -19.05 21.91 11.45
N LYS A 17 -17.84 22.15 10.92
CA LYS A 17 -17.62 22.92 9.69
C LYS A 17 -17.49 22.05 8.45
N ILE A 18 -17.54 20.71 8.57
CA ILE A 18 -17.28 19.81 7.44
C ILE A 18 -18.25 20.00 6.28
N GLY A 19 -19.51 20.37 6.58
CA GLY A 19 -20.53 20.67 5.57
C GLY A 19 -20.22 21.92 4.73
N THR A 20 -19.27 22.76 5.14
CA THR A 20 -18.86 23.98 4.43
C THR A 20 -17.69 23.75 3.47
N ILE A 21 -17.15 22.53 3.39
CA ILE A 21 -15.97 22.26 2.58
C ILE A 21 -16.21 22.61 1.10
N ARG A 22 -15.21 23.22 0.45
CA ARG A 22 -15.28 23.75 -0.94
C ARG A 22 -16.22 24.93 -1.15
N GLN A 23 -16.87 25.45 -0.10
CA GLN A 23 -17.66 26.67 -0.20
C GLN A 23 -16.77 27.90 0.02
N LYS A 24 -17.14 29.03 -0.58
CA LYS A 24 -16.44 30.31 -0.36
C LYS A 24 -16.50 30.65 1.14
N GLY A 25 -15.33 30.85 1.75
CA GLY A 25 -15.22 31.12 3.20
C GLY A 25 -15.41 29.90 4.10
N GLY A 26 -15.63 28.71 3.53
CA GLY A 26 -15.69 27.44 4.24
C GLY A 26 -14.34 26.72 4.30
N LEU A 27 -14.35 25.45 4.72
CA LEU A 27 -13.13 24.65 4.81
C LEU A 27 -12.50 24.40 3.43
N HIS A 28 -11.17 24.42 3.42
CA HIS A 28 -10.36 24.06 2.27
C HIS A 28 -10.51 22.56 1.97
N PRO A 29 -10.64 22.15 0.69
CA PRO A 29 -10.83 20.74 0.30
C PRO A 29 -9.68 19.81 0.65
N PHE A 30 -8.51 20.37 0.93
CA PHE A 30 -7.28 19.65 1.23
C PHE A 30 -6.68 20.15 2.54
N PRO A 31 -5.77 19.40 3.19
CA PRO A 31 -4.95 19.93 4.26
C PRO A 31 -4.32 21.26 3.87
N TRP A 32 -4.49 22.28 4.71
CA TRP A 32 -3.99 23.63 4.49
C TRP A 32 -3.47 24.20 5.80
N ARG A 33 -2.19 24.59 5.83
CA ARG A 33 -1.52 25.06 7.05
C ARG A 33 -2.19 26.28 7.68
N GLY A 34 -2.77 27.16 6.85
CA GLY A 34 -3.51 28.33 7.33
C GLY A 34 -4.86 27.99 7.98
N GLU A 35 -5.35 26.76 7.81
CA GLU A 35 -6.62 26.30 8.40
C GLU A 35 -6.43 25.65 9.77
N SER A 36 -5.31 24.95 9.98
CA SER A 36 -5.12 24.12 11.16
C SER A 36 -3.65 23.82 11.42
N GLU A 37 -3.25 23.82 12.69
CA GLU A 37 -1.93 23.36 13.14
C GLU A 37 -1.66 21.88 12.82
N TYR A 38 -2.72 21.07 12.70
CA TYR A 38 -2.63 19.64 12.39
C TYR A 38 -2.41 19.38 10.89
N ASP A 39 -2.57 20.38 10.04
CA ASP A 39 -2.33 20.27 8.60
C ASP A 39 -0.86 20.62 8.32
N VAL A 40 0.04 19.64 8.49
CA VAL A 40 1.51 19.84 8.42
C VAL A 40 1.97 20.48 7.11
N LEU A 41 1.35 20.08 5.99
CA LEU A 41 1.65 20.57 4.65
C LEU A 41 0.38 21.02 3.95
N SER A 42 0.50 22.10 3.19
CA SER A 42 -0.53 22.49 2.23
C SER A 42 -0.37 21.61 0.99
N VAL A 43 -1.39 20.84 0.65
CA VAL A 43 -1.32 19.88 -0.47
C VAL A 43 -2.43 20.13 -1.49
N GLY A 44 -2.15 19.82 -2.74
CA GLY A 44 -3.09 19.91 -3.86
C GLY A 44 -2.71 18.98 -5.01
N HIS A 45 -1.41 18.87 -5.29
CA HIS A 45 -0.85 17.89 -6.22
C HIS A 45 -0.66 16.52 -5.57
N SER A 46 -0.83 15.45 -6.34
CA SER A 46 -0.51 14.08 -5.93
C SER A 46 0.99 13.88 -5.75
N SER A 47 1.36 12.75 -5.12
CA SER A 47 2.73 12.20 -5.16
C SER A 47 3.81 12.97 -4.40
N THR A 48 3.46 14.09 -3.78
CA THR A 48 4.38 14.96 -3.00
C THR A 48 4.64 14.49 -1.57
N SER A 49 3.79 13.61 -1.02
CA SER A 49 3.79 13.28 0.41
C SER A 49 5.09 12.64 0.89
N ILE A 50 5.66 11.70 0.12
CA ILE A 50 6.88 10.98 0.52
C ILE A 50 8.08 11.92 0.50
N SER A 51 8.26 12.68 -0.59
CA SER A 51 9.36 13.65 -0.72
C SER A 51 9.33 14.68 0.42
N ALA A 52 8.17 15.26 0.71
CA ALA A 52 8.03 16.21 1.80
C ALA A 52 8.22 15.54 3.18
N GLY A 53 7.72 14.31 3.35
CA GLY A 53 7.91 13.52 4.56
C GLY A 53 9.37 13.24 4.87
N ILE A 54 10.18 12.91 3.87
CA ILE A 54 11.64 12.73 4.04
C ILE A 54 12.25 14.00 4.65
N GLY A 55 11.90 15.18 4.13
CA GLY A 55 12.35 16.46 4.69
C GLY A 55 11.96 16.65 6.16
N VAL A 56 10.70 16.31 6.51
CA VAL A 56 10.21 16.37 7.90
C VAL A 56 10.97 15.41 8.82
N ALA A 57 11.23 14.18 8.37
CA ALA A 57 11.96 13.18 9.14
C ALA A 57 13.44 13.58 9.36
N VAL A 58 14.11 14.07 8.31
CA VAL A 58 15.49 14.56 8.39
C VAL A 58 15.59 15.77 9.33
N ALA A 59 14.63 16.70 9.24
CA ALA A 59 14.58 17.85 10.13
C ALA A 59 14.36 17.43 11.59
N ALA A 60 13.45 16.49 11.86
CA ALA A 60 13.21 15.97 13.20
C ALA A 60 14.48 15.35 13.82
N ALA A 61 15.21 14.56 13.04
CA ALA A 61 16.50 13.99 13.46
C ALA A 61 17.53 15.07 13.79
N LYS A 62 17.68 16.08 12.92
CA LYS A 62 18.62 17.20 13.15
C LYS A 62 18.25 18.08 14.35
N GLU A 63 16.95 18.24 14.61
CA GLU A 63 16.45 18.98 15.77
C GLU A 63 16.51 18.16 17.08
N ASN A 64 16.94 16.89 17.05
CA ASN A 64 16.84 15.94 18.17
C ASN A 64 15.42 15.83 18.75
N LYS A 65 14.40 15.99 17.90
CA LYS A 65 13.00 15.86 18.30
C LYS A 65 12.51 14.48 17.94
N GLN A 66 11.88 13.81 18.90
CA GLN A 66 11.28 12.47 18.75
C GLN A 66 9.94 12.53 17.99
N ARG A 67 9.90 13.25 16.87
CA ARG A 67 8.70 13.34 16.01
C ARG A 67 8.68 12.13 15.09
N ARG A 68 7.52 11.45 15.03
CA ARG A 68 7.29 10.35 14.10
C ARG A 68 6.69 10.90 12.81
N THR A 69 7.35 10.62 11.67
CA THR A 69 6.85 11.03 10.36
C THR A 69 6.02 9.91 9.75
N VAL A 70 4.77 10.19 9.40
CA VAL A 70 3.88 9.25 8.71
C VAL A 70 3.38 9.90 7.42
N CYS A 71 3.57 9.22 6.30
CA CYS A 71 3.13 9.65 4.98
C CYS A 71 2.03 8.72 4.49
N VAL A 72 0.86 9.25 4.16
CA VAL A 72 -0.22 8.48 3.52
C VAL A 72 -0.26 8.82 2.03
N ILE A 73 -0.10 7.81 1.18
CA ILE A 73 -0.10 7.95 -0.28
C ILE A 73 -1.12 6.97 -0.90
N GLY A 74 -1.79 7.36 -1.98
CA GLY A 74 -2.67 6.45 -2.72
C GLY A 74 -1.89 5.64 -3.76
N ASP A 75 -2.40 4.47 -4.16
CA ASP A 75 -1.89 3.64 -5.24
C ASP A 75 -1.72 4.40 -6.58
N GLY A 76 -2.70 5.20 -7.00
CA GLY A 76 -2.55 6.04 -8.20
C GLY A 76 -1.48 7.12 -8.08
N ALA A 77 -1.12 7.53 -6.85
CA ALA A 77 -0.11 8.56 -6.62
C ALA A 77 1.32 8.00 -6.49
N ILE A 78 1.50 6.74 -6.11
CA ILE A 78 2.82 6.15 -5.94
C ILE A 78 3.51 5.87 -7.28
N THR A 79 2.74 5.77 -8.37
CA THR A 79 3.24 5.54 -9.74
C THR A 79 3.93 6.75 -10.36
N ALA A 80 3.73 7.95 -9.81
CA ALA A 80 4.33 9.16 -10.34
C ALA A 80 5.83 9.24 -10.03
N GLY A 81 6.59 9.82 -10.96
CA GLY A 81 8.06 9.91 -10.85
C GLY A 81 8.56 10.54 -9.55
N MET A 82 7.86 11.54 -9.01
CA MET A 82 8.24 12.19 -7.73
C MET A 82 8.13 11.23 -6.54
N ALA A 83 7.11 10.38 -6.50
CA ALA A 83 6.96 9.40 -5.43
C ALA A 83 8.04 8.30 -5.56
N PHE A 84 8.35 7.90 -6.80
CA PHE A 84 9.40 6.92 -7.07
C PHE A 84 10.80 7.43 -6.70
N GLU A 85 11.14 8.66 -7.11
CA GLU A 85 12.41 9.30 -6.76
C GLU A 85 12.56 9.44 -5.24
N ALA A 86 11.52 9.93 -4.57
CA ALA A 86 11.52 10.07 -3.12
C ALA A 86 11.70 8.71 -2.41
N MET A 87 11.03 7.65 -2.86
CA MET A 87 11.21 6.30 -2.30
C MET A 87 12.64 5.78 -2.48
N ASN A 88 13.26 6.03 -3.64
CA ASN A 88 14.65 5.66 -3.88
C ASN A 88 15.59 6.40 -2.93
N HIS A 89 15.40 7.72 -2.79
CA HIS A 89 16.17 8.55 -1.87
C HIS A 89 15.99 8.11 -0.40
N ALA A 90 14.76 7.78 0.02
CA ALA A 90 14.51 7.25 1.36
C ALA A 90 15.21 5.91 1.61
N GLY A 91 15.39 5.08 0.58
CA GLY A 91 16.14 3.82 0.66
C GLY A 91 17.63 4.02 0.95
N ASP A 92 18.22 5.10 0.45
CA ASP A 92 19.62 5.46 0.67
C ASP A 92 19.84 6.03 2.07
N ILE A 93 19.11 7.09 2.42
CA ILE A 93 19.36 7.84 3.68
C ILE A 93 18.65 7.23 4.91
N LYS A 94 17.72 6.30 4.70
CA LYS A 94 16.98 5.55 5.74
C LYS A 94 16.40 6.45 6.84
N PRO A 95 15.55 7.43 6.50
CA PRO A 95 14.97 8.32 7.48
C PRO A 95 13.96 7.58 8.37
N ASP A 96 13.78 8.04 9.62
CA ASP A 96 12.77 7.49 10.53
C ASP A 96 11.36 7.95 10.11
N MET A 97 10.74 7.22 9.18
CA MET A 97 9.42 7.50 8.66
C MET A 97 8.64 6.22 8.33
N LEU A 98 7.31 6.32 8.41
CA LEU A 98 6.36 5.31 7.96
C LEU A 98 5.65 5.79 6.70
N VAL A 99 5.64 4.98 5.66
CA VAL A 99 4.81 5.20 4.47
C VAL A 99 3.63 4.22 4.51
N VAL A 100 2.42 4.76 4.51
CA VAL A 100 1.16 4.01 4.41
C VAL A 100 0.65 4.15 2.98
N LEU A 101 0.63 3.03 2.26
CA LEU A 101 -0.01 2.93 0.96
C LEU A 101 -1.50 2.63 1.15
N ASN A 102 -2.34 3.59 0.76
CA ASN A 102 -3.77 3.39 0.65
C ASN A 102 -4.07 2.84 -0.75
N ASP A 103 -4.12 1.52 -0.86
CA ASP A 103 -4.45 0.82 -2.09
C ASP A 103 -5.94 0.52 -2.12
N ASN A 104 -6.65 1.22 -3.01
CA ASN A 104 -8.07 1.04 -3.25
C ASN A 104 -8.35 0.72 -4.74
N GLU A 105 -7.32 0.33 -5.50
CA GLU A 105 -7.36 0.02 -6.93
C GLU A 105 -7.90 1.16 -7.83
N MET A 106 -7.97 2.39 -7.29
CA MET A 106 -8.73 3.47 -7.88
C MET A 106 -7.94 4.79 -7.87
N SER A 107 -7.81 5.41 -9.04
CA SER A 107 -7.39 6.81 -9.19
C SER A 107 -8.63 7.69 -9.40
N ILE A 108 -8.61 8.65 -10.33
CA ILE A 108 -9.83 9.37 -10.77
C ILE A 108 -10.71 8.45 -11.67
N SER A 109 -10.09 7.48 -12.33
CA SER A 109 -10.67 6.32 -13.00
C SER A 109 -9.97 5.06 -12.49
N GLU A 110 -10.41 3.86 -12.91
CA GLU A 110 -9.61 2.64 -12.73
C GLU A 110 -8.16 2.91 -13.11
N ASN A 111 -7.24 2.36 -12.33
CA ASN A 111 -5.83 2.69 -12.43
C ASN A 111 -5.25 2.05 -13.70
N VAL A 112 -5.42 2.71 -14.86
CA VAL A 112 -4.93 2.24 -16.15
C VAL A 112 -3.43 2.50 -16.27
N GLY A 113 -2.63 1.46 -16.12
CA GLY A 113 -1.20 1.54 -16.35
C GLY A 113 -0.49 0.19 -16.19
N ALA A 114 0.32 -0.18 -17.19
CA ALA A 114 1.17 -1.36 -17.16
C ALA A 114 2.11 -1.41 -15.93
N LEU A 115 2.39 -0.26 -15.30
CA LEU A 115 3.25 -0.15 -14.12
C LEU A 115 2.62 -0.74 -12.85
N ASN A 116 1.30 -0.64 -12.66
CA ASN A 116 0.63 -1.28 -11.51
C ASN A 116 0.70 -2.79 -11.60
N ASN A 117 0.39 -3.34 -12.78
CA ASN A 117 0.55 -4.77 -13.04
C ASN A 117 2.01 -5.21 -12.87
N HIS A 118 2.98 -4.37 -13.24
CA HIS A 118 4.40 -4.70 -13.09
C HIS A 118 4.89 -4.61 -11.64
N LEU A 119 4.48 -3.60 -10.87
CA LEU A 119 4.78 -3.48 -9.43
C LEU A 119 4.11 -4.60 -8.62
N ALA A 120 2.84 -4.90 -8.89
CA ALA A 120 2.13 -6.03 -8.29
C ALA A 120 2.83 -7.36 -8.63
N ASN A 121 3.26 -7.55 -9.88
CA ASN A 121 4.01 -8.75 -10.28
C ASN A 121 5.42 -8.81 -9.66
N LEU A 122 6.13 -7.69 -9.53
CA LEU A 122 7.46 -7.65 -8.90
C LEU A 122 7.41 -7.92 -7.40
N LEU A 123 6.42 -7.36 -6.70
CA LEU A 123 6.19 -7.60 -5.28
C LEU A 123 5.70 -9.02 -5.04
N SER A 124 4.72 -9.49 -5.82
CA SER A 124 4.21 -10.87 -5.75
C SER A 124 5.27 -11.90 -6.10
N GLY A 125 6.12 -11.63 -7.10
CA GLY A 125 7.21 -12.51 -7.50
C GLY A 125 8.27 -12.67 -6.41
N LYS A 126 8.70 -11.57 -5.77
CA LYS A 126 9.68 -11.63 -4.66
C LYS A 126 9.09 -12.30 -3.41
N LEU A 127 7.84 -12.01 -3.04
CA LEU A 127 7.14 -12.65 -1.93
C LEU A 127 6.92 -14.15 -2.18
N TYR A 128 6.42 -14.52 -3.36
CA TYR A 128 6.20 -15.91 -3.74
C TYR A 128 7.50 -16.71 -3.77
N SER A 129 8.58 -16.13 -4.31
CA SER A 129 9.90 -16.77 -4.34
C SER A 129 10.44 -16.99 -2.94
N SER A 130 10.32 -15.99 -2.06
CA SER A 130 10.77 -16.08 -0.67
C SER A 130 9.99 -17.12 0.13
N LEU A 131 8.66 -17.19 -0.07
CA LEU A 131 7.81 -18.23 0.53
C LEU A 131 8.15 -19.63 0.00
N ARG A 132 8.41 -19.76 -1.30
CA ARG A 132 8.77 -21.04 -1.94
C ARG A 132 10.15 -21.52 -1.49
N GLU A 133 11.14 -20.63 -1.39
CA GLU A 133 12.47 -20.97 -0.89
C GLU A 133 12.46 -21.29 0.61
N GLY A 134 11.69 -20.54 1.40
CA GLY A 134 11.44 -20.84 2.81
C GLY A 134 10.79 -22.21 2.99
N GLY A 135 9.75 -22.52 2.20
CA GLY A 135 9.12 -23.84 2.18
C GLY A 135 10.08 -24.95 1.76
N LYS A 136 10.87 -24.75 0.71
CA LYS A 136 11.89 -25.74 0.29
C LYS A 136 12.93 -26.03 1.37
N LYS A 137 13.37 -25.02 2.14
CA LYS A 137 14.30 -25.20 3.27
C LYS A 137 13.66 -25.97 4.43
N VAL A 138 12.36 -25.80 4.66
CA VAL A 138 11.62 -26.55 5.68
C VAL A 138 11.40 -28.01 5.24
N PHE A 139 11.14 -28.24 3.95
CA PHE A 139 10.93 -29.58 3.40
C PHE A 139 12.22 -30.32 3.00
N SER A 140 13.39 -29.66 2.92
CA SER A 140 14.66 -30.32 2.61
C SER A 140 15.20 -31.20 3.74
N GLY A 141 14.65 -31.08 4.96
CA GLY A 141 14.98 -31.93 6.10
C GLY A 141 14.05 -33.14 6.28
N VAL A 142 13.02 -33.29 5.45
CA VAL A 142 12.05 -34.39 5.54
C VAL A 142 12.26 -35.34 4.37
N PRO A 143 12.45 -36.66 4.58
CA PRO A 143 12.64 -37.61 3.50
C PRO A 143 11.46 -37.55 2.51
N PRO A 144 11.69 -37.81 1.20
CA PRO A 144 10.61 -37.76 0.22
C PRO A 144 9.47 -38.69 0.64
N ILE A 145 8.26 -38.15 0.81
CA ILE A 145 6.99 -38.87 1.03
C ILE A 145 6.61 -39.75 -0.19
N LYS A 146 7.56 -40.04 -1.09
CA LYS A 146 7.36 -40.91 -2.25
C LYS A 146 7.04 -42.37 -1.89
N GLU A 147 7.31 -42.80 -0.65
CA GLU A 147 6.93 -44.15 -0.20
C GLU A 147 5.52 -44.24 0.41
N LEU A 148 4.91 -43.12 0.81
CA LEU A 148 3.59 -43.09 1.45
C LEU A 148 2.42 -42.93 0.45
N LEU A 149 2.73 -42.84 -0.84
CA LEU A 149 1.77 -42.83 -1.94
C LEU A 149 1.91 -44.09 -2.81
N LYS A 150 1.88 -45.29 -2.20
CA LYS A 150 1.53 -46.50 -2.95
C LYS A 150 0.00 -46.54 -3.06
N PRO A 151 -0.59 -46.38 -4.25
CA PRO A 151 -2.02 -46.59 -4.40
C PRO A 151 -2.34 -48.05 -4.11
N HIS A 152 -3.08 -48.30 -3.03
CA HIS A 152 -3.74 -49.58 -2.80
C HIS A 152 -4.75 -49.80 -3.94
N ARG A 153 -4.33 -50.46 -5.03
CA ARG A 153 -5.27 -51.04 -6.00
C ARG A 153 -5.98 -52.19 -5.29
N ARG A 154 -7.18 -51.92 -4.76
CA ARG A 154 -8.19 -52.96 -4.56
C ARG A 154 -9.03 -53.05 -5.82
N ALA A 155 -8.97 -54.21 -6.44
CA ALA A 155 -9.90 -54.61 -7.48
C ALA A 155 -11.29 -54.77 -6.87
N HIS A 156 -12.30 -54.14 -7.47
CA HIS A 156 -13.65 -54.70 -7.47
C HIS A 156 -14.35 -54.36 -8.78
N GLN A 157 -14.65 -55.41 -9.55
CA GLN A 157 -15.61 -55.40 -10.65
C GLN A 157 -16.98 -54.96 -10.13
N ARG A 158 -17.70 -54.11 -10.88
CA ARG A 158 -18.94 -54.48 -11.61
C ARG A 158 -19.61 -53.27 -12.27
N HIS A 159 -20.04 -53.55 -13.49
CA HIS A 159 -21.04 -52.95 -14.38
C HIS A 159 -21.84 -51.71 -13.96
N GLY A 160 -22.01 -50.80 -14.92
CA GLY A 160 -23.35 -50.31 -15.26
C GLY A 160 -23.48 -48.82 -15.58
N ARG A 161 -23.65 -48.52 -16.88
CA ARG A 161 -24.52 -47.49 -17.50
C ARG A 161 -24.25 -45.99 -17.25
N ALA A 162 -23.94 -45.33 -18.38
CA ALA A 162 -24.54 -44.10 -18.94
C ALA A 162 -25.16 -43.05 -17.99
N TRP A 163 -24.84 -41.76 -18.19
CA TRP A 163 -25.72 -40.77 -18.86
C TRP A 163 -24.98 -39.43 -19.05
N HIS A 164 -25.39 -38.70 -20.10
CA HIS A 164 -24.93 -37.40 -20.58
C HIS A 164 -25.44 -36.20 -19.74
N ALA A 165 -24.68 -35.09 -19.85
CA ALA A 165 -25.08 -33.67 -19.92
C ALA A 165 -26.14 -33.12 -18.96
N VAL A 166 -25.77 -32.10 -18.17
CA VAL A 166 -25.88 -30.66 -18.49
C VAL A 166 -24.72 -29.93 -17.80
#